data_AF-A0A371HFJ4-F1
#
_entry.id   AF-A0A371HFJ4-F1
#
_cell.length_a   1.000
_cell.length_b   1.000
_cell.length_c   1.000
_cell.angle_alpha   90.00
_cell.angle_beta   90.00
_cell.angle_gamma   90.00
#
_symmetry.space_group_name_H-M   'P 1'
#
loop_
_entity.id
_entity.type
_entity.pdbx_description
1 polymer ?
#
loop_
_entity_poly.entity_id
_entity_poly.type
_entity_poly.pdbx_seq_one_letter_code
_entity_poly.pdbx_strand_id
1 'polypeptide(L)'
;MCVYAHGPDWKVPLGRRDSLTANKTLANQNLPAPSFTLDKLKSAFLNQGLNTTDLVALSGAHTIGRAQCRFFVGRLYNFNSTGNPDPTLNTTLLQSLQAICPNGGPGTNLTNLDLTTPDTFDSNYYSNLQNQNGLLQSDQELFSTSGADTISIVNSFSSNQTLFYENFKASMIKMSIIGVLTGSQGEIRTQCNFVNGNSSSLATLATKQSSEDGTLETVEPILIELEHQTLYLWHHTIHWTEGLE
;
A
#
# COMPACT_ATOMS: atom_id res chain seq x y z
N MET A 1 13.10 8.26 1.33
CA MET A 1 13.20 6.87 0.84
C MET A 1 13.22 6.81 -0.68
N CYS A 2 12.17 7.29 -1.38
CA CYS A 2 12.09 7.25 -2.85
C CYS A 2 13.34 7.81 -3.55
N VAL A 3 13.83 9.00 -3.15
CA VAL A 3 15.04 9.63 -3.71
C VAL A 3 16.32 8.78 -3.51
N TYR A 4 16.47 8.13 -2.35
CA TYR A 4 17.64 7.28 -2.07
C TYR A 4 17.64 5.99 -2.90
N ALA A 5 16.46 5.57 -3.37
CA ALA A 5 16.29 4.45 -4.29
C ALA A 5 16.23 4.91 -5.77
N HIS A 6 16.74 6.10 -6.12
CA HIS A 6 16.73 6.65 -7.49
C HIS A 6 15.35 7.04 -8.06
N GLY A 7 14.34 7.13 -7.18
CA GLY A 7 13.01 7.61 -7.52
C GLY A 7 12.88 9.14 -7.53
N PRO A 8 11.67 9.66 -7.83
CA PRO A 8 11.44 11.10 -7.89
C PRO A 8 11.54 11.80 -6.54
N ASP A 9 11.87 13.10 -6.60
CA ASP A 9 11.78 14.03 -5.46
C ASP A 9 10.53 14.91 -5.56
N TRP A 10 9.94 15.25 -4.42
CA TRP A 10 8.84 16.21 -4.33
C TRP A 10 8.79 16.90 -2.97
N LYS A 11 8.25 18.11 -2.95
CA LYS A 11 8.00 18.86 -1.71
C LYS A 11 6.82 18.24 -0.96
N VAL A 12 7.09 17.59 0.15
CA VAL A 12 6.08 17.02 1.04
C VAL A 12 5.35 18.14 1.78
N PRO A 13 4.00 18.21 1.73
CA PRO A 13 3.23 19.10 2.58
C PRO A 13 3.46 18.77 4.06
N LEU A 14 3.78 19.78 4.87
CA LEU A 14 4.06 19.65 6.30
C LEU A 14 2.94 20.27 7.14
N GLY A 15 2.99 20.06 8.46
CA GLY A 15 2.06 20.67 9.42
C GLY A 15 0.97 19.74 9.98
N ARG A 16 1.05 18.43 9.67
CA ARG A 16 0.23 17.40 10.33
C ARG A 16 0.57 17.30 11.81
N ARG A 17 -0.42 16.89 12.59
CA ARG A 17 -0.32 16.63 14.02
C ARG A 17 -0.76 15.21 14.33
N ASP A 18 -0.27 14.66 15.43
CA ASP A 18 -0.49 13.27 15.83
C ASP A 18 -1.86 13.07 16.48
N SER A 19 -2.44 11.88 16.27
CA SER A 19 -3.71 11.49 16.90
C SER A 19 -3.53 11.27 18.41
N LEU A 20 -4.65 11.19 19.13
CA LEU A 20 -4.66 10.76 20.53
C LEU A 20 -5.19 9.32 20.69
N THR A 21 -5.61 8.69 19.59
CA THR A 21 -6.26 7.37 19.55
C THR A 21 -5.77 6.54 18.36
N ALA A 22 -6.06 5.24 18.41
CA ALA A 22 -5.88 4.30 17.31
C ALA A 22 -7.18 3.49 17.11
N ASN A 23 -7.42 2.98 15.92
CA ASN A 23 -8.62 2.24 15.53
C ASN A 23 -8.30 1.00 14.69
N LYS A 24 -7.99 -0.10 15.40
CA LYS A 24 -7.71 -1.42 14.82
C LYS A 24 -8.83 -1.96 13.92
N THR A 25 -10.09 -1.74 14.29
CA THR A 25 -11.24 -2.24 13.50
C THR A 25 -11.27 -1.58 12.13
N LEU A 26 -11.07 -0.26 12.10
CA LEU A 26 -11.10 0.52 10.88
C LEU A 26 -9.90 0.22 9.98
N ALA A 27 -8.71 0.03 10.57
CA ALA A 27 -7.53 -0.50 9.90
C ALA A 27 -7.84 -1.80 9.13
N ASN A 28 -8.44 -2.80 9.81
CA ASN A 28 -8.77 -4.09 9.19
C ASN A 28 -9.82 -3.98 8.07
N GLN A 29 -10.63 -2.92 8.06
CA GLN A 29 -11.68 -2.69 7.07
C GLN A 29 -11.17 -1.90 5.85
N ASN A 30 -10.26 -0.94 6.07
CA ASN A 30 -9.86 0.02 5.04
C ASN A 30 -8.60 -0.38 4.28
N LEU A 31 -7.77 -1.28 4.81
CA LEU A 31 -6.58 -1.72 4.10
C LEU A 31 -6.87 -2.75 3.00
N PRO A 32 -6.41 -2.50 1.77
CA PRO A 32 -6.56 -3.47 0.68
C PRO A 32 -5.69 -4.70 0.93
N ALA A 33 -6.28 -5.90 0.82
CA ALA A 33 -5.51 -7.14 0.92
C ALA A 33 -4.83 -7.47 -0.42
N PRO A 34 -3.68 -8.18 -0.41
CA PRO A 34 -2.95 -8.52 -1.64
C PRO A 34 -3.72 -9.46 -2.57
N SER A 35 -4.77 -10.13 -2.08
CA SER A 35 -5.67 -11.03 -2.82
C SER A 35 -6.97 -10.37 -3.28
N PHE A 36 -7.11 -9.05 -3.14
CA PHE A 36 -8.28 -8.34 -3.65
C PHE A 36 -8.32 -8.36 -5.17
N THR A 37 -9.53 -8.50 -5.72
CA THR A 37 -9.81 -8.28 -7.14
C THR A 37 -9.71 -6.80 -7.47
N LEU A 38 -9.58 -6.46 -8.76
CA LEU A 38 -9.47 -5.07 -9.20
C LEU A 38 -10.61 -4.17 -8.70
N ASP A 39 -11.85 -4.65 -8.72
CA ASP A 39 -13.01 -3.89 -8.24
C ASP A 39 -12.93 -3.57 -6.74
N LYS A 40 -12.41 -4.50 -5.94
CA LYS A 40 -12.19 -4.28 -4.50
C LYS A 40 -11.06 -3.28 -4.26
N LEU A 41 -9.98 -3.34 -5.05
CA LEU A 41 -8.90 -2.36 -4.99
C LEU A 41 -9.41 -0.95 -5.33
N LYS A 42 -10.14 -0.81 -6.43
CA LYS A 42 -10.75 0.46 -6.83
C LYS A 42 -11.68 1.00 -5.76
N SER A 43 -12.53 0.15 -5.19
CA SER A 43 -13.46 0.55 -4.12
C SER A 43 -12.71 1.01 -2.87
N ALA A 44 -11.66 0.30 -2.46
CA ALA A 44 -10.85 0.66 -1.31
C ALA A 44 -10.16 2.03 -1.50
N PHE A 45 -9.59 2.29 -2.68
CA PHE A 45 -8.98 3.59 -2.99
C PHE A 45 -10.01 4.71 -3.09
N LEU A 46 -11.15 4.45 -3.73
CA LEU A 46 -12.24 5.42 -3.87
C LEU A 46 -12.80 5.85 -2.51
N ASN A 47 -12.91 4.91 -1.56
CA ASN A 47 -13.32 5.21 -0.18
C ASN A 47 -12.37 6.18 0.54
N GLN A 48 -11.14 6.33 0.05
CA GLN A 48 -10.15 7.29 0.54
C GLN A 48 -10.03 8.54 -0.34
N GLY A 49 -10.93 8.71 -1.32
CA GLY A 49 -10.90 9.82 -2.28
C GLY A 49 -9.84 9.68 -3.37
N LEU A 50 -9.26 8.49 -3.53
CA LEU A 50 -8.24 8.19 -4.54
C LEU A 50 -8.89 7.50 -5.76
N ASN A 51 -8.53 7.94 -6.97
CA ASN A 51 -9.11 7.44 -8.21
C ASN A 51 -8.29 6.25 -8.78
N THR A 52 -8.68 5.76 -9.96
CA THR A 52 -8.00 4.64 -10.62
C THR A 52 -6.56 4.95 -11.03
N THR A 53 -6.24 6.18 -11.43
CA THR A 53 -4.85 6.59 -11.70
C THR A 53 -4.04 6.61 -10.41
N ASP A 54 -4.61 7.08 -9.30
CA ASP A 54 -3.97 7.04 -7.98
C ASP A 54 -3.66 5.60 -7.56
N LEU A 55 -4.60 4.67 -7.76
CA LEU A 55 -4.39 3.24 -7.54
C LEU A 55 -3.18 2.72 -8.31
N VAL A 56 -3.17 2.87 -9.64
CA VAL A 56 -2.09 2.32 -10.48
C VAL A 56 -0.75 2.96 -10.14
N ALA A 57 -0.72 4.28 -9.95
CA ALA A 57 0.51 5.00 -9.62
C ALA A 57 1.07 4.55 -8.26
N LEU A 58 0.25 4.51 -7.21
CA LEU A 58 0.68 4.13 -5.86
C LEU A 58 1.07 2.65 -5.76
N SER A 59 0.43 1.76 -6.54
CA SER A 59 0.87 0.37 -6.70
C SER A 59 2.30 0.27 -7.26
N GLY A 60 2.74 1.25 -8.06
CA GLY A 60 4.13 1.35 -8.52
C GLY A 60 5.17 1.42 -7.41
N ALA A 61 4.77 1.68 -6.16
CA ALA A 61 5.67 1.62 -5.02
C ALA A 61 6.20 0.19 -4.74
N HIS A 62 5.57 -0.86 -5.31
CA HIS A 62 6.07 -2.23 -5.30
C HIS A 62 7.26 -2.47 -6.26
N THR A 63 7.78 -1.42 -6.93
CA THR A 63 9.08 -1.48 -7.62
C THR A 63 10.26 -1.75 -6.70
N ILE A 64 10.09 -1.61 -5.38
CA ILE A 64 11.11 -1.95 -4.39
C ILE A 64 10.51 -2.75 -3.23
N GLY A 65 11.39 -3.46 -2.54
CA GLY A 65 11.05 -4.17 -1.32
C GLY A 65 10.71 -5.63 -1.55
N ARG A 66 10.11 -6.24 -0.54
CA ARG A 66 9.94 -7.69 -0.44
C ARG A 66 8.52 -8.05 -0.04
N ALA A 67 8.16 -9.31 -0.17
CA ALA A 67 6.92 -9.89 0.34
C ALA A 67 7.16 -11.27 0.93
N GLN A 68 6.42 -11.61 1.98
CA GLN A 68 6.41 -12.95 2.55
C GLN A 68 5.54 -13.90 1.72
N CYS A 69 5.98 -15.15 1.59
CA CYS A 69 5.25 -16.22 0.89
C CYS A 69 3.77 -16.31 1.25
N ARG A 70 3.40 -16.09 2.53
CA ARG A 70 2.00 -16.17 3.00
C ARG A 70 1.03 -15.28 2.21
N PHE A 71 1.52 -14.21 1.58
CA PHE A 71 0.69 -13.26 0.85
C PHE A 71 0.40 -13.65 -0.60
N PHE A 72 1.17 -14.60 -1.16
CA PHE A 72 1.03 -15.00 -2.57
C PHE A 72 1.07 -16.51 -2.81
N VAL A 73 1.31 -17.34 -1.79
CA VAL A 73 1.37 -18.82 -1.92
C VAL A 73 0.08 -19.42 -2.49
N GLY A 74 -1.08 -18.78 -2.25
CA GLY A 74 -2.35 -19.19 -2.86
C GLY A 74 -2.30 -19.19 -4.40
N ARG A 75 -1.55 -18.26 -5.00
CA ARG A 75 -1.33 -18.20 -6.45
C ARG A 75 -0.45 -19.33 -6.98
N LEU A 76 0.38 -19.93 -6.15
CA LEU A 76 1.38 -20.90 -6.59
C LEU A 76 0.85 -22.34 -6.71
N TYR A 77 -0.25 -22.66 -6.02
CA TYR A 77 -0.71 -24.05 -5.88
C TYR A 77 -2.22 -24.24 -6.01
N ASN A 78 -3.04 -23.36 -5.41
CA ASN A 78 -4.49 -23.52 -5.38
C ASN A 78 -5.19 -22.17 -5.45
N PHE A 79 -5.07 -21.53 -6.62
CA PHE A 79 -5.63 -20.22 -6.85
C PHE A 79 -7.15 -20.30 -6.93
N ASN A 80 -7.85 -19.51 -6.12
CA ASN A 80 -9.31 -19.47 -6.04
C ASN A 80 -9.97 -20.85 -5.92
N SER A 81 -9.35 -21.76 -5.16
CA SER A 81 -9.85 -23.12 -4.94
C SER A 81 -9.98 -23.98 -6.21
N THR A 82 -9.25 -23.65 -7.27
CA THR A 82 -9.28 -24.39 -8.56
C THR A 82 -8.43 -25.67 -8.54
N GLY A 83 -7.60 -25.87 -7.52
CA GLY A 83 -6.59 -26.93 -7.45
C GLY A 83 -5.36 -26.69 -8.34
N ASN A 84 -5.27 -25.52 -8.99
CA ASN A 84 -4.20 -25.17 -9.91
C ASN A 84 -3.57 -23.81 -9.55
N PRO A 85 -2.33 -23.53 -10.02
CA PRO A 85 -1.73 -22.19 -9.92
C PRO A 85 -2.55 -21.13 -10.66
N ASP A 86 -2.31 -19.87 -10.32
CA ASP A 86 -2.91 -18.71 -11.01
C ASP A 86 -2.47 -18.68 -12.48
N PRO A 87 -3.40 -18.71 -13.45
CA PRO A 87 -3.05 -18.72 -14.87
C PRO A 87 -2.44 -17.42 -15.37
N THR A 88 -2.50 -16.34 -14.57
CA THR A 88 -1.90 -15.03 -14.90
C THR A 88 -0.50 -14.85 -14.33
N LEU A 89 0.08 -15.90 -13.73
CA LEU A 89 1.46 -15.90 -13.24
C LEU A 89 2.37 -16.60 -14.25
N ASN A 90 3.44 -15.92 -14.66
CA ASN A 90 4.45 -16.46 -15.55
C ASN A 90 4.99 -17.80 -15.03
N THR A 91 5.05 -18.81 -15.89
CA THR A 91 5.39 -20.18 -15.49
C THR A 91 6.85 -20.34 -15.03
N THR A 92 7.78 -19.54 -15.56
CA THR A 92 9.17 -19.52 -15.09
C THR A 92 9.24 -18.88 -13.70
N LEU A 93 8.57 -17.75 -13.49
CA LEU A 93 8.49 -17.13 -12.17
C LEU A 93 7.81 -18.05 -11.15
N LEU A 94 6.73 -18.72 -11.54
CA LEU A 94 6.04 -19.72 -10.72
C LEU A 94 7.01 -20.79 -10.20
N GLN A 95 7.84 -21.37 -11.07
CA GLN A 95 8.81 -22.40 -10.68
C GLN A 95 9.82 -21.86 -9.66
N SER A 96 10.35 -20.65 -9.88
CA SER A 96 11.25 -19.99 -8.94
C SER A 96 10.58 -19.72 -7.59
N LEU A 97 9.33 -19.23 -7.60
CA LEU A 97 8.56 -18.94 -6.39
C LEU A 97 8.19 -20.21 -5.63
N GLN A 98 7.89 -21.33 -6.30
CA GLN A 98 7.63 -22.61 -5.64
C GLN A 98 8.86 -23.18 -4.92
N ALA A 99 10.07 -22.89 -5.43
CA ALA A 99 11.32 -23.25 -4.73
C ALA A 99 11.53 -22.41 -3.46
N ILE A 100 11.16 -21.13 -3.49
CA ILE A 100 11.26 -20.21 -2.34
C ILE A 100 10.13 -20.47 -1.33
N CYS A 101 8.94 -20.79 -1.82
CA CYS A 101 7.70 -20.93 -1.07
C CYS A 101 7.08 -22.32 -1.26
N PRO A 102 7.65 -23.40 -0.69
CA PRO A 102 7.09 -24.74 -0.81
C PRO A 102 5.64 -24.84 -0.30
N ASN A 103 4.83 -25.70 -0.92
CA ASN A 103 3.45 -25.94 -0.47
C ASN A 103 3.43 -26.50 0.95
N GLY A 104 2.70 -25.84 1.86
CA GLY A 104 2.71 -26.17 3.29
C GLY A 104 3.98 -25.73 4.04
N GLY A 105 4.84 -24.91 3.41
CA GLY A 105 5.98 -24.29 4.08
C GLY A 105 5.58 -23.22 5.10
N PRO A 106 6.56 -22.62 5.82
CA PRO A 106 6.29 -21.71 6.94
C PRO A 106 5.64 -20.38 6.55
N GLY A 107 5.64 -20.03 5.26
CA GLY A 107 5.04 -18.79 4.76
C GLY A 107 5.82 -17.51 5.10
N THR A 108 6.95 -17.61 5.80
CA THR A 108 7.78 -16.47 6.27
C THR A 108 8.91 -16.09 5.33
N ASN A 109 9.29 -16.97 4.39
CA ASN A 109 10.35 -16.68 3.42
C ASN A 109 9.99 -15.43 2.61
N LEU A 110 11.00 -14.61 2.33
CA LEU A 110 10.87 -13.36 1.59
C LEU A 110 11.30 -13.55 0.13
N THR A 111 10.66 -12.82 -0.76
CA THR A 111 11.12 -12.61 -2.13
C THR A 111 10.87 -11.16 -2.54
N ASN A 112 11.53 -10.69 -3.58
CA ASN A 112 11.45 -9.30 -4.03
C ASN A 112 10.09 -9.04 -4.69
N LEU A 113 9.51 -7.87 -4.43
CA LEU A 113 8.29 -7.41 -5.13
C LEU A 113 8.57 -7.12 -6.61
N ASP A 114 9.76 -6.59 -6.90
CA ASP A 114 10.31 -6.43 -8.24
C ASP A 114 11.48 -7.40 -8.44
N LEU A 115 11.36 -8.30 -9.41
CA LEU A 115 12.43 -9.25 -9.77
C LEU A 115 13.52 -8.63 -10.66
N THR A 116 13.24 -7.50 -11.31
CA THR A 116 14.11 -6.86 -12.29
C THR A 116 15.12 -5.95 -11.59
N THR A 117 14.62 -5.11 -10.69
CA THR A 117 15.40 -4.08 -9.98
C THR A 117 14.98 -3.97 -8.52
N PRO A 118 15.25 -5.00 -7.69
CA PRO A 118 14.65 -5.17 -6.36
C PRO A 118 14.74 -3.97 -5.40
N ASP A 119 15.77 -3.14 -5.57
CA ASP A 119 16.11 -2.01 -4.69
C ASP A 119 16.17 -0.66 -5.44
N THR A 120 15.79 -0.62 -6.72
CA THR A 120 15.69 0.65 -7.49
C THR A 120 14.23 1.02 -7.68
N PHE A 121 13.88 2.25 -7.35
CA PHE A 121 12.57 2.80 -7.58
C PHE A 121 12.48 3.26 -9.03
N ASP A 122 11.86 2.47 -9.90
CA ASP A 122 11.73 2.74 -11.33
C ASP A 122 10.42 2.18 -11.92
N SER A 123 10.28 2.20 -13.26
CA SER A 123 9.07 1.70 -13.93
C SER A 123 9.11 0.21 -14.29
N ASN A 124 10.13 -0.56 -13.88
CA ASN A 124 10.22 -2.00 -14.19
C ASN A 124 9.09 -2.80 -13.55
N TYR A 125 8.53 -2.34 -12.42
CA TYR A 125 7.27 -2.85 -11.88
C TYR A 125 6.20 -3.04 -12.96
N TYR A 126 5.96 -2.03 -13.79
CA TYR A 126 4.92 -2.09 -14.83
C TYR A 126 5.30 -3.02 -15.98
N SER A 127 6.58 -3.03 -16.37
CA SER A 127 7.11 -3.97 -17.37
C SER A 127 6.98 -5.42 -16.90
N ASN A 128 7.08 -5.69 -15.60
CA ASN A 128 6.83 -7.01 -15.03
C ASN A 128 5.38 -7.42 -15.17
N LEU A 129 4.42 -6.53 -14.93
CA LEU A 129 2.99 -6.84 -15.10
C LEU A 129 2.66 -7.25 -16.54
N GLN A 130 3.25 -6.57 -17.53
CA GLN A 130 3.11 -6.91 -18.94
C GLN A 130 3.59 -8.33 -19.28
N ASN A 131 4.58 -8.81 -18.53
CA ASN A 131 5.19 -10.13 -18.71
C ASN A 131 4.62 -11.19 -17.75
N GLN A 132 3.50 -10.90 -17.08
CA GLN A 132 2.87 -11.79 -16.08
C GLN A 132 3.77 -12.08 -14.86
N ASN A 133 4.69 -11.16 -14.56
CA ASN A 133 5.66 -11.28 -13.49
C ASN A 133 5.29 -10.46 -12.23
N GLY A 134 4.05 -9.98 -12.12
CA GLY A 134 3.56 -9.34 -10.89
C GLY A 134 3.48 -10.36 -9.76
N LEU A 135 4.09 -10.07 -8.61
CA LEU A 135 4.19 -11.03 -7.49
C LEU A 135 2.84 -11.24 -6.79
N LEU A 136 2.19 -10.16 -6.36
CA LEU A 136 0.91 -10.23 -5.67
C LEU A 136 -0.23 -10.36 -6.68
N GLN A 137 -1.35 -10.94 -6.26
CA GLN A 137 -2.54 -11.00 -7.13
C GLN A 137 -2.99 -9.59 -7.49
N SER A 138 -3.10 -8.71 -6.48
CA SER A 138 -3.45 -7.30 -6.66
C SER A 138 -2.57 -6.54 -7.65
N ASP A 139 -1.29 -6.89 -7.78
CA ASP A 139 -0.41 -6.32 -8.81
C ASP A 139 -0.83 -6.78 -10.20
N GLN A 140 -0.95 -8.10 -10.39
CA GLN A 140 -1.23 -8.67 -11.70
C GLN A 140 -2.64 -8.36 -12.20
N GLU A 141 -3.61 -8.16 -11.30
CA GLU A 141 -4.98 -7.71 -11.62
C GLU A 141 -4.97 -6.34 -12.34
N LEU A 142 -3.99 -5.45 -12.09
CA LEU A 142 -3.91 -4.16 -12.79
C LEU A 142 -3.73 -4.31 -14.31
N PHE A 143 -3.19 -5.43 -14.78
CA PHE A 143 -2.90 -5.69 -16.19
C PHE A 143 -3.66 -6.88 -16.79
N SER A 144 -4.00 -7.88 -15.98
CA SER A 144 -4.61 -9.13 -16.45
C SER A 144 -6.13 -9.19 -16.29
N THR A 145 -6.77 -8.20 -15.65
CA THR A 145 -8.24 -8.10 -15.67
C THR A 145 -8.73 -7.67 -17.05
N SER A 146 -9.44 -8.56 -17.75
CA SER A 146 -9.93 -8.31 -19.12
C SER A 146 -10.78 -7.03 -19.23
N GLY A 147 -10.44 -6.15 -20.16
CA GLY A 147 -11.17 -4.91 -20.42
C GLY A 147 -10.98 -3.81 -19.38
N ALA A 148 -10.07 -3.98 -18.41
CA ALA A 148 -9.81 -2.98 -17.39
C ALA A 148 -9.20 -1.69 -17.96
N ASP A 149 -9.69 -0.55 -17.49
CA ASP A 149 -9.15 0.79 -17.74
C ASP A 149 -7.69 0.96 -17.26
N THR A 150 -7.29 0.23 -16.23
CA THR A 150 -5.93 0.23 -15.66
C THR A 150 -4.86 -0.24 -16.64
N ILE A 151 -5.20 -1.10 -17.61
CA ILE A 151 -4.25 -1.63 -18.61
C ILE A 151 -3.59 -0.49 -19.39
N SER A 152 -4.38 0.52 -19.78
CA SER A 152 -3.86 1.67 -20.52
C SER A 152 -2.88 2.52 -19.70
N ILE A 153 -3.12 2.62 -18.39
CA ILE A 153 -2.29 3.36 -17.45
C ILE A 153 -0.98 2.60 -17.20
N VAL A 154 -1.05 1.29 -16.96
CA VAL A 154 0.12 0.40 -16.81
C VAL A 154 1.02 0.48 -18.05
N ASN A 155 0.44 0.39 -19.25
CA ASN A 155 1.21 0.52 -20.50
C ASN A 155 1.90 1.90 -20.61
N SER A 156 1.19 2.96 -20.26
CA SER A 156 1.74 4.32 -20.30
C SER A 156 2.91 4.48 -19.33
N PHE A 157 2.77 3.98 -18.10
CA PHE A 157 3.83 4.05 -17.07
C PHE A 157 5.02 3.15 -17.38
N SER A 158 4.82 1.96 -17.93
CA SER A 158 5.91 1.09 -18.42
C SER A 158 6.71 1.77 -19.55
N SER A 159 6.02 2.43 -20.48
CA SER A 159 6.67 3.10 -21.63
C SER A 159 7.35 4.43 -21.28
N ASN A 160 6.96 5.07 -20.18
CA ASN A 160 7.39 6.41 -19.82
C ASN A 160 7.55 6.56 -18.30
N GLN A 161 8.77 6.35 -17.82
CA GLN A 161 9.12 6.49 -16.41
C GLN A 161 8.88 7.90 -15.86
N THR A 162 9.08 8.95 -16.68
CA THR A 162 8.79 10.33 -16.26
C THR A 162 7.31 10.51 -15.95
N LEU A 163 6.44 9.96 -16.80
CA LEU A 163 4.99 10.01 -16.59
C LEU A 163 4.58 9.24 -15.32
N PHE A 164 5.17 8.05 -15.09
CA PHE A 164 5.00 7.32 -13.83
C PHE A 164 5.40 8.20 -12.64
N TYR A 165 6.59 8.78 -12.66
CA TYR A 165 7.10 9.60 -11.56
C TYR A 165 6.23 10.83 -11.28
N GLU A 166 5.73 11.50 -12.32
CA GLU A 166 4.80 12.63 -12.19
C GLU A 166 3.49 12.24 -11.50
N ASN A 167 2.89 11.14 -11.95
CA ASN A 167 1.67 10.63 -11.32
C ASN A 167 1.93 10.12 -9.90
N PHE A 168 3.03 9.40 -9.67
CA PHE A 168 3.41 8.94 -8.33
C PHE A 168 3.53 10.10 -7.34
N LYS A 169 4.21 11.18 -7.73
CA LYS A 169 4.32 12.40 -6.91
C LYS A 169 2.95 13.01 -6.59
N ALA A 170 2.10 13.17 -7.60
CA ALA A 170 0.77 13.73 -7.44
C ALA A 170 -0.09 12.87 -6.49
N SER A 171 -0.08 11.55 -6.70
CA SER A 171 -0.83 10.59 -5.88
C SER A 171 -0.31 10.52 -4.44
N MET A 172 1.01 10.58 -4.24
CA MET A 172 1.60 10.64 -2.89
C MET A 172 1.20 11.92 -2.16
N ILE A 173 1.19 13.07 -2.82
CA ILE A 173 0.72 14.33 -2.22
C ILE A 173 -0.76 14.21 -1.85
N LYS A 174 -1.60 13.69 -2.77
CA LYS A 174 -3.04 13.50 -2.53
C LYS A 174 -3.30 12.55 -1.37
N MET A 175 -2.60 11.42 -1.32
CA MET A 175 -2.68 10.46 -0.22
C MET A 175 -2.28 11.10 1.11
N SER A 176 -1.24 11.95 1.09
CA SER A 176 -0.71 12.56 2.31
C SER A 176 -1.69 13.53 2.97
N ILE A 177 -2.66 14.11 2.25
CA ILE A 177 -3.58 15.12 2.83
C ILE A 177 -4.91 14.53 3.30
N ILE A 178 -5.03 13.20 3.29
CA ILE A 178 -6.22 12.48 3.72
C ILE A 178 -6.36 12.57 5.25
N GLY A 179 -7.50 13.09 5.74
CA GLY A 179 -7.89 13.04 7.17
C GLY A 179 -6.91 13.70 8.15
N VAL A 180 -6.15 14.71 7.70
CA VAL A 180 -5.07 15.31 8.50
C VAL A 180 -5.58 16.17 9.67
N LEU A 181 -4.90 16.07 10.81
CA LEU A 181 -5.08 16.98 11.96
C LEU A 181 -4.17 18.19 11.81
N THR A 182 -4.71 19.39 12.03
CA THR A 182 -3.96 20.65 11.90
C THR A 182 -4.28 21.65 13.02
N GLY A 183 -3.51 22.75 13.10
CA GLY A 183 -3.74 23.81 14.07
C GLY A 183 -3.61 23.32 15.51
N SER A 184 -4.70 23.38 16.28
CA SER A 184 -4.77 22.90 17.67
C SER A 184 -5.33 21.48 17.81
N GLN A 185 -5.65 20.80 16.69
CA GLN A 185 -6.15 19.42 16.73
C GLN A 185 -4.98 18.45 16.95
N GLY A 186 -5.16 17.45 17.82
CA GLY A 186 -4.10 16.49 18.14
C GLY A 186 -2.87 17.13 18.80
N GLU A 187 -1.73 16.45 18.73
CA GLU A 187 -0.51 16.85 19.42
C GLU A 187 0.76 16.73 18.57
N ILE A 188 1.89 17.17 19.14
CA ILE A 188 3.22 16.81 18.64
C ILE A 188 3.79 15.82 19.64
N ARG A 189 3.84 14.54 19.30
CA ARG A 189 4.33 13.50 20.22
C ARG A 189 5.84 13.66 20.42
N THR A 190 6.25 13.51 21.68
CA THR A 190 7.68 13.42 22.02
C THR A 190 8.23 12.01 21.80
N GLN A 191 7.35 11.00 21.86
CA GLN A 191 7.64 9.60 21.56
C GLN A 191 6.49 9.04 20.72
N CYS A 192 6.75 8.59 19.49
CA CYS A 192 5.69 8.19 18.55
C CYS A 192 4.78 7.06 19.07
N ASN A 193 5.31 6.20 19.94
CA ASN A 193 4.60 5.03 20.49
C ASN A 193 3.62 5.37 21.63
N PHE A 194 3.69 6.58 22.19
CA PHE A 194 2.89 6.96 23.35
C PHE A 194 2.28 8.36 23.16
N VAL A 195 1.03 8.53 23.58
CA VAL A 195 0.40 9.85 23.69
C VAL A 195 1.10 10.63 24.81
N ASN A 196 1.29 11.94 24.65
CA ASN A 196 1.91 12.74 25.71
C ASN A 196 1.01 12.74 26.97
N GLY A 197 1.63 12.66 28.16
CA GLY A 197 0.90 12.51 29.42
C GLY A 197 -0.10 13.64 29.72
N ASN A 198 0.16 14.87 29.28
CA ASN A 198 -0.75 16.03 29.42
C ASN A 198 -1.93 16.02 28.43
N SER A 199 -1.87 15.23 27.36
CA SER A 199 -2.93 15.09 26.35
C SER A 199 -3.91 13.95 26.66
N SER A 200 -3.55 13.05 27.58
CA SER A 200 -4.39 11.93 28.03
C SER A 200 -5.73 12.38 28.63
N SER A 201 -5.74 13.53 29.33
CA SER A 201 -6.95 14.14 29.89
C SER A 201 -7.87 14.74 28.83
N LEU A 202 -7.32 15.25 27.73
CA LEU A 202 -8.06 15.80 26.59
C LEU A 202 -8.72 14.70 25.74
N ALA A 203 -8.07 13.54 25.59
CA ALA A 203 -8.64 12.37 24.92
C ALA A 203 -9.92 11.85 25.61
N THR A 204 -9.98 11.98 26.94
CA THR A 204 -11.14 11.57 27.78
C THR A 204 -12.33 12.55 27.67
N LEU A 205 -12.07 13.82 27.34
CA LEU A 205 -13.09 14.84 27.16
C LEU A 205 -13.74 14.76 25.77
N ALA A 206 -12.96 14.50 24.72
CA ALA A 206 -13.47 14.35 23.35
C ALA A 206 -14.46 13.17 23.19
N THR A 207 -14.30 12.10 23.99
CA THR A 207 -15.21 10.94 23.98
C THR A 207 -16.54 11.18 24.71
N LYS A 208 -16.63 12.22 25.55
CA LYS A 208 -17.87 12.58 26.27
C LYS A 208 -18.73 13.59 25.51
N GLN A 209 -18.17 14.30 24.54
CA GLN A 209 -18.86 15.38 23.84
C GLN A 209 -19.58 14.92 22.57
N SER A 210 -19.30 13.71 22.07
CA SER A 210 -19.96 13.10 20.91
C SER A 210 -21.34 12.48 21.21
N SER A 211 -21.80 12.49 22.47
CA SER A 211 -23.07 11.89 22.88
C SER A 211 -24.25 12.87 22.99
N GLU A 212 -24.09 14.17 22.71
CA GLU A 212 -25.16 15.17 22.95
C GLU A 212 -25.51 16.13 21.79
N ASP A 213 -24.91 16.04 20.60
CA ASP A 213 -25.35 16.89 19.47
C ASP A 213 -25.54 16.07 18.19
N GLY A 214 -26.81 15.83 17.85
CA GLY A 214 -27.22 15.25 16.59
C GLY A 214 -27.27 16.33 15.51
N THR A 215 -26.83 15.95 14.30
CA THR A 215 -26.88 16.70 13.03
C THR A 215 -25.70 17.63 12.72
N LEU A 216 -24.61 17.02 12.26
CA LEU A 216 -23.78 17.47 11.13
C LEU A 216 -22.85 16.29 10.79
N GLU A 217 -22.70 15.97 9.49
CA GLU A 217 -21.73 14.98 9.01
C GLU A 217 -20.31 15.44 9.37
N THR A 218 -19.89 15.15 10.59
CA THR A 218 -18.49 15.24 10.99
C THR A 218 -17.86 13.95 10.52
N VAL A 219 -17.14 14.02 9.41
CA VAL A 219 -16.09 13.05 9.09
C VAL A 219 -15.17 13.04 10.31
N GLU A 220 -15.31 12.02 11.17
CA GLU A 220 -14.37 11.81 12.28
C GLU A 220 -12.97 11.84 11.67
N PRO A 221 -11.98 12.51 12.29
CA PRO A 221 -10.61 12.57 11.79
C PRO A 221 -9.94 11.22 11.97
N ILE A 222 -10.32 10.37 11.04
CA ILE A 222 -9.88 9.04 10.68
C ILE A 222 -8.74 9.29 9.70
N LEU A 223 -7.55 8.73 9.91
CA LEU A 223 -6.49 8.47 8.91
C LEU A 223 -5.03 8.69 9.33
N ILE A 224 -4.73 8.91 10.61
CA ILE A 224 -3.33 8.74 11.09
C ILE A 224 -2.90 7.26 11.05
N GLU A 225 -3.85 6.34 10.96
CA GLU A 225 -3.58 4.91 10.76
C GLU A 225 -3.49 4.51 9.28
N LEU A 226 -3.94 5.34 8.32
CA LEU A 226 -3.74 5.02 6.91
C LEU A 226 -2.35 5.42 6.41
N GLU A 227 -1.77 6.55 6.82
CA GLU A 227 -0.35 6.80 6.48
C GLU A 227 0.54 5.69 7.07
N HIS A 228 0.31 5.27 8.31
CA HIS A 228 1.07 4.14 8.87
C HIS A 228 0.74 2.79 8.25
N GLN A 229 -0.43 2.59 7.62
CA GLN A 229 -0.82 1.28 7.12
C GLN A 229 -0.85 1.05 5.60
N THR A 230 -1.01 2.09 4.77
CA THR A 230 -0.48 2.04 3.40
C THR A 230 1.04 1.85 3.48
N LEU A 231 1.68 2.47 4.49
CA LEU A 231 3.03 2.10 4.91
C LEU A 231 3.13 0.76 5.68
N TYR A 232 2.07 0.11 6.21
CA TYR A 232 2.15 -1.25 6.79
C TYR A 232 2.20 -2.29 5.69
N LEU A 233 1.40 -2.16 4.62
CA LEU A 233 1.62 -2.99 3.43
C LEU A 233 3.00 -2.70 2.83
N TRP A 234 3.55 -1.51 3.08
CA TRP A 234 4.94 -1.14 2.75
C TRP A 234 6.01 -1.49 3.81
N HIS A 235 5.67 -1.86 5.05
CA HIS A 235 6.62 -2.11 6.15
C HIS A 235 6.54 -3.55 6.69
N HIS A 236 5.40 -4.23 6.54
CA HIS A 236 5.20 -5.62 6.96
C HIS A 236 5.36 -6.61 5.79
N THR A 237 5.25 -6.13 4.56
CA THR A 237 5.64 -6.87 3.36
C THR A 237 7.14 -6.68 3.14
N ILE A 238 7.65 -5.46 3.28
CA ILE A 238 9.06 -5.11 3.07
C ILE A 238 9.87 -5.25 4.37
N HIS A 239 10.55 -6.39 4.54
CA HIS A 239 11.64 -6.49 5.51
C HIS A 239 12.87 -5.78 4.95
N TRP A 240 13.21 -4.63 5.53
CA TRP A 240 14.48 -3.95 5.28
C TRP A 240 15.57 -4.63 6.13
N THR A 241 16.55 -5.21 5.46
CA THR A 241 17.84 -5.53 6.08
C THR A 241 18.57 -4.22 6.25
N GLU A 242 18.53 -3.64 7.46
CA GLU A 242 19.57 -2.70 7.87
C GLU A 242 20.86 -3.51 7.93
N GLY A 243 21.68 -3.35 6.89
CA GLY A 243 23.03 -3.87 6.83
C GLY A 243 23.89 -3.14 7.85
N LEU A 244 24.58 -3.95 8.65
CA LEU A 244 25.73 -3.59 9.44
C LEU A 244 26.77 -2.85 8.58
N GLU A 245 26.99 -1.56 8.86
CA GLU A 245 28.30 -0.90 8.85
C GLU A 245 28.37 0.09 10.03
#